data_AF-A0A947RKT2-F1
#
_entry.id   AF-A0A947RKT2-F1
#
_cell.length_a   1.000
_cell.length_b   1.000
_cell.length_c   1.000
_cell.angle_alpha   90.00
_cell.angle_beta   90.00
_cell.angle_gamma   90.00
#
_symmetry.space_group_name_H-M   'P 1'
#
loop_
_entity.id
_entity.type
_entity.pdbx_description
1 polymer ?
#
loop_
_entity_poly.entity_id
_entity_poly.type
_entity_poly.pdbx_seq_one_letter_code
_entity_poly.pdbx_strand_id
1 'polypeptide(L)'
;AQHVRSVTRVCAAVSDIFDEIYGGVDLKLDRDMLLAGALLHDVGKLVEMEEANGAFRKTAAGKLVRHAFSGVALADAHDVPAAVQHIIGTHSKEGDPFKRIPESIVCHFADFMNFDPIEG
;
A
#
# COMPACT_ATOMS: atom_id res chain seq x y z
N ALA A 1 -10.61 7.14 1.50
CA ALA A 1 -10.01 8.32 0.83
C ALA A 1 -9.05 9.10 1.74
N GLN A 2 -9.40 9.42 2.99
CA GLN A 2 -8.49 10.15 3.91
C GLN A 2 -7.24 9.33 4.26
N HIS A 3 -7.41 8.04 4.58
CA HIS A 3 -6.32 7.12 4.90
C HIS A 3 -5.25 7.04 3.79
N VAL A 4 -5.62 6.65 2.56
CA VAL A 4 -4.70 6.61 1.40
C VAL A 4 -3.98 7.94 1.18
N ARG A 5 -4.69 9.07 1.31
CA ARG A 5 -4.08 10.40 1.19
C ARG A 5 -3.03 10.65 2.26
N SER A 6 -3.31 10.24 3.50
CA SER A 6 -2.37 10.39 4.61
C SER A 6 -1.12 9.53 4.42
N VAL A 7 -1.30 8.24 4.12
CA VAL A 7 -0.21 7.29 3.82
C VAL A 7 0.66 7.83 2.69
N THR A 8 0.06 8.25 1.58
CA THR A 8 0.81 8.80 0.42
C THR A 8 1.62 10.04 0.79
N ARG A 9 1.08 10.94 1.63
CA ARG A 9 1.81 12.14 2.08
C ARG A 9 2.97 11.80 3.02
N VAL A 10 2.80 10.82 3.91
CA VAL A 10 3.88 10.33 4.76
C VAL A 10 4.99 9.71 3.90
N CYS A 11 4.64 8.85 2.95
CA CYS A 11 5.60 8.27 2.01
C CYS A 11 6.35 9.33 1.21
N ALA A 12 5.68 10.38 0.72
CA ALA A 12 6.31 11.49 0.04
C ALA A 12 7.34 12.21 0.92
N ALA A 13 6.97 12.54 2.16
CA ALA A 13 7.87 13.19 3.10
C ALA A 13 9.07 12.32 3.46
N VAL A 14 8.87 11.01 3.65
CA VAL A 14 9.97 10.06 3.89
C VAL A 14 10.90 10.00 2.69
N SER A 15 10.36 9.96 1.46
CA SER A 15 11.17 9.97 0.24
C SER A 15 12.04 11.22 0.15
N ASP A 16 11.47 12.39 0.43
CA ASP A 16 12.19 13.67 0.37
C ASP A 16 13.32 13.71 1.43
N ILE A 17 13.07 13.19 2.65
CA ILE A 17 14.07 13.07 3.71
C ILE A 17 15.18 12.07 3.35
N PHE A 18 14.83 10.94 2.72
CA PHE A 18 15.81 9.97 2.27
C PHE A 18 16.72 10.55 1.19
N ASP A 19 16.16 11.30 0.25
CA ASP A 19 16.94 11.99 -0.79
C ASP A 19 17.86 13.06 -0.18
N GLU A 20 17.41 13.77 0.87
CA GLU A 20 18.23 14.75 1.59
C GLU A 20 19.41 14.11 2.35
N ILE A 21 19.14 13.04 3.12
CA ILE A 21 20.13 12.43 4.03
C ILE A 21 21.06 11.47 3.28
N TYR A 22 20.51 10.70 2.33
CA TYR A 22 21.20 9.61 1.64
C TYR A 22 21.43 9.90 0.14
N GLY A 23 21.14 11.12 -0.32
CA GLY A 23 21.42 11.53 -1.69
C GLY A 23 22.90 11.33 -2.07
N GLY A 24 23.15 10.55 -3.13
CA GLY A 24 24.50 10.29 -3.65
C GLY A 24 25.15 8.97 -3.21
N VAL A 25 24.46 8.16 -2.41
CA VAL A 25 24.85 6.75 -2.15
C VAL A 25 23.79 5.79 -2.69
N ASP A 26 24.13 4.50 -2.79
CA ASP A 26 23.25 3.43 -3.27
C ASP A 26 22.21 3.00 -2.20
N LEU A 27 21.49 3.99 -1.65
CA LEU A 27 20.41 3.82 -0.67
C LEU A 27 19.18 4.67 -1.02
N LYS A 28 19.09 5.13 -2.27
CA LYS A 28 17.99 5.98 -2.74
C LYS A 28 16.69 5.16 -2.89
N LEU A 29 15.59 5.71 -2.40
CA LEU A 29 14.25 5.18 -2.67
C LEU A 29 13.80 5.59 -4.08
N ASP A 30 13.15 4.69 -4.80
CA ASP A 30 12.42 5.07 -6.00
C ASP A 30 11.11 5.77 -5.58
N ARG A 31 11.13 7.11 -5.67
CA ARG A 31 10.02 7.97 -5.27
C ARG A 31 8.74 7.66 -6.05
N ASP A 32 8.84 7.40 -7.35
CA ASP A 32 7.66 7.19 -8.18
C ASP A 32 7.04 5.82 -7.88
N MET A 33 7.87 4.77 -7.70
CA MET A 33 7.39 3.47 -7.24
C MET A 33 6.73 3.55 -5.86
N LEU A 34 7.37 4.24 -4.90
CA LEU A 34 6.84 4.41 -3.56
C LEU A 34 5.47 5.12 -3.58
N LEU A 35 5.35 6.21 -4.32
CA LEU A 35 4.09 6.97 -4.39
C LEU A 35 2.99 6.22 -5.15
N ALA A 36 3.33 5.53 -6.23
CA ALA A 36 2.38 4.67 -6.94
C ALA A 36 1.88 3.54 -6.02
N GLY A 37 2.78 2.89 -5.30
CA GLY A 37 2.45 1.87 -4.30
C GLY A 37 1.56 2.42 -3.19
N ALA A 38 1.90 3.57 -2.61
CA ALA A 38 1.11 4.20 -1.56
C ALA A 38 -0.29 4.63 -2.01
N LEU A 39 -0.45 5.08 -3.26
CA LEU A 39 -1.76 5.41 -3.83
C LEU A 39 -2.63 4.17 -4.06
N LEU A 40 -2.01 3.03 -4.38
CA LEU A 40 -2.70 1.82 -4.82
C LEU A 40 -2.77 0.70 -3.77
N HIS A 41 -2.05 0.78 -2.65
CA HIS A 41 -1.91 -0.32 -1.68
C HIS A 41 -3.26 -0.92 -1.24
N ASP A 42 -4.28 -0.06 -1.13
CA ASP A 42 -5.61 -0.38 -0.66
C ASP A 42 -6.66 -0.55 -1.77
N VAL A 43 -6.27 -0.52 -3.05
CA VAL A 43 -7.21 -0.52 -4.19
C VAL A 43 -8.12 -1.76 -4.20
N GLY A 44 -7.61 -2.89 -3.70
CA GLY A 44 -8.39 -4.13 -3.57
C GLY A 44 -9.58 -4.04 -2.61
N LYS A 45 -9.62 -3.04 -1.70
CA LYS A 45 -10.79 -2.83 -0.81
C LYS A 45 -12.07 -2.53 -1.60
N LEU A 46 -11.96 -2.01 -2.81
CA LEU A 46 -13.10 -1.78 -3.73
C LEU A 46 -13.76 -3.09 -4.18
N VAL A 47 -13.03 -4.21 -4.14
CA VAL A 47 -13.53 -5.55 -4.49
C VAL A 47 -13.82 -6.36 -3.23
N GLU A 48 -13.04 -6.17 -2.16
CA GLU A 48 -13.23 -6.87 -0.88
C GLU A 48 -14.54 -6.45 -0.18
N MET A 49 -14.94 -5.18 -0.30
CA MET A 49 -16.08 -4.61 0.41
C MET A 49 -17.23 -4.27 -0.54
N GLU A 50 -18.45 -4.41 -0.05
CA GLU A 50 -19.67 -3.88 -0.65
C GLU A 50 -20.44 -3.04 0.36
N GLU A 51 -21.19 -2.07 -0.13
CA GLU A 51 -22.19 -1.36 0.66
C GLU A 51 -23.53 -2.08 0.53
N ALA A 52 -24.09 -2.49 1.67
CA ALA A 52 -25.42 -3.09 1.74
C ALA A 52 -26.20 -2.45 2.89
N ASN A 53 -27.36 -1.86 2.57
CA ASN A 53 -28.24 -1.19 3.53
C ASN A 53 -27.53 -0.07 4.33
N GLY A 54 -26.67 0.71 3.69
CA GLY A 54 -25.93 1.82 4.31
C GLY A 54 -24.79 1.40 5.24
N ALA A 55 -24.42 0.11 5.24
CA ALA A 55 -23.28 -0.42 5.98
C ALA A 55 -22.29 -1.12 5.03
N PHE A 56 -21.00 -0.94 5.29
CA PHE A 56 -19.94 -1.65 4.58
C PHE A 56 -19.76 -3.06 5.16
N ARG A 57 -19.70 -4.06 4.30
CA ARG A 57 -19.41 -5.45 4.66
C ARG A 57 -18.54 -6.12 3.61
N LYS A 58 -17.86 -7.21 3.98
CA LYS A 58 -17.10 -8.01 3.01
C LYS A 58 -18.02 -8.72 2.02
N THR A 59 -17.67 -8.66 0.73
CA THR A 59 -18.29 -9.45 -0.33
C THR A 59 -18.05 -10.94 -0.12
N ALA A 60 -18.82 -11.80 -0.80
CA ALA A 60 -18.57 -13.24 -0.77
C ALA A 60 -17.13 -13.58 -1.22
N ALA A 61 -16.63 -12.90 -2.26
CA ALA A 61 -15.25 -13.04 -2.72
C ALA A 61 -14.24 -12.44 -1.73
N GLY A 62 -14.53 -11.27 -1.13
CA GLY A 62 -13.67 -10.60 -0.16
C GLY A 62 -13.47 -11.35 1.15
N LYS A 63 -14.38 -12.27 1.49
CA LYS A 63 -14.18 -13.22 2.60
C LYS A 63 -13.14 -14.30 2.30
N LEU A 64 -12.85 -14.56 1.02
CA LEU A 64 -11.91 -15.57 0.56
C LEU A 64 -10.57 -14.95 0.15
N VAL A 65 -10.61 -13.80 -0.52
CA VAL A 65 -9.44 -13.11 -1.08
C VAL A 65 -9.35 -11.70 -0.51
N ARG A 66 -8.31 -11.44 0.29
CA ARG A 66 -8.08 -10.14 0.92
C ARG A 66 -7.68 -9.05 -0.08
N HIS A 67 -7.81 -7.79 0.32
CA HIS A 67 -7.53 -6.61 -0.50
C HIS A 67 -6.11 -6.57 -1.05
N ALA A 68 -5.11 -7.08 -0.33
CA ALA A 68 -3.75 -7.15 -0.84
C ALA A 68 -3.66 -7.98 -2.14
N PHE A 69 -4.25 -9.18 -2.17
CA PHE A 69 -4.24 -10.05 -3.34
C PHE A 69 -5.12 -9.54 -4.48
N SER A 70 -6.34 -9.09 -4.16
CA SER A 70 -7.24 -8.51 -5.17
C SER A 70 -6.69 -7.20 -5.73
N GLY A 71 -5.97 -6.41 -4.92
CA GLY A 71 -5.25 -5.22 -5.36
C GLY A 71 -4.12 -5.55 -6.34
N VAL A 72 -3.32 -6.59 -6.05
CA VAL A 72 -2.31 -7.09 -7.00
C VAL A 72 -2.96 -7.51 -8.32
N ALA A 73 -4.06 -8.27 -8.27
CA ALA A 73 -4.76 -8.72 -9.47
C ALA A 73 -5.31 -7.56 -10.32
N LEU A 74 -5.85 -6.50 -9.68
CA LEU A 74 -6.28 -5.29 -10.38
C LEU A 74 -5.10 -4.54 -11.00
N ALA A 75 -3.98 -4.43 -10.27
CA ALA A 75 -2.79 -3.76 -10.74
C ALA A 75 -2.19 -4.49 -11.96
N ASP A 76 -2.12 -5.82 -11.91
CA ASP A 76 -1.64 -6.66 -13.01
C ASP A 76 -2.53 -6.53 -14.25
N ALA A 77 -3.85 -6.54 -14.09
CA ALA A 77 -4.81 -6.34 -15.18
C ALA A 77 -4.70 -4.97 -15.88
N HIS A 78 -3.98 -4.02 -15.28
CA HIS A 78 -3.75 -2.67 -15.81
C HIS A 78 -2.27 -2.40 -16.10
N ASP A 79 -1.46 -3.45 -16.27
CA ASP A 79 -0.03 -3.37 -16.62
C ASP A 79 0.80 -2.54 -15.63
N VAL A 80 0.36 -2.46 -14.37
CA VAL A 80 1.12 -1.76 -13.31
C VAL A 80 2.41 -2.55 -13.04
N PRO A 81 3.58 -1.89 -12.95
CA PRO A 81 4.86 -2.58 -12.78
C PRO A 81 4.93 -3.50 -11.56
N ALA A 82 5.62 -4.64 -11.69
CA ALA A 82 5.74 -5.66 -10.64
C ALA A 82 6.26 -5.13 -9.29
N ALA A 83 7.10 -4.10 -9.28
CA ALA A 83 7.56 -3.48 -8.04
C ALA A 83 6.43 -2.77 -7.28
N VAL A 84 5.51 -2.10 -7.99
CA VAL A 84 4.31 -1.49 -7.39
C VAL A 84 3.33 -2.58 -6.97
N GLN A 85 3.16 -3.62 -7.78
CA GLN A 85 2.37 -4.80 -7.39
C GLN A 85 2.93 -5.43 -6.09
N HIS A 86 4.25 -5.52 -5.95
CA HIS A 86 4.89 -6.00 -4.74
C HIS A 86 4.52 -5.12 -3.53
N ILE A 87 4.61 -3.79 -3.64
CA ILE A 87 4.16 -2.87 -2.57
C ILE A 87 2.70 -3.15 -2.19
N ILE A 88 1.80 -3.31 -3.16
CA ILE A 88 0.39 -3.63 -2.92
C ILE A 88 0.24 -4.99 -2.22
N GLY A 89 0.95 -6.01 -2.67
CA GLY A 89 0.83 -7.36 -2.11
C GLY A 89 1.42 -7.49 -0.71
N THR A 90 2.42 -6.68 -0.36
CA THR A 90 3.19 -6.83 0.89
C THR A 90 3.02 -5.66 1.88
N HIS A 91 2.21 -4.64 1.59
CA HIS A 91 2.00 -3.51 2.53
C HIS A 91 1.38 -3.95 3.87
N SER A 92 0.59 -5.03 3.90
CA SER A 92 -0.07 -5.54 5.10
C SER A 92 0.54 -6.87 5.57
N LYS A 93 -0.19 -7.60 6.41
CA LYS A 93 0.22 -8.86 7.06
C LYS A 93 0.63 -9.95 6.07
N GLU A 94 0.08 -9.90 4.85
CA GLU A 94 0.45 -10.78 3.73
C GLU A 94 1.95 -10.73 3.40
N GLY A 95 2.60 -9.59 3.66
CA GLY A 95 4.03 -9.41 3.45
C GLY A 95 4.92 -9.91 4.57
N ASP A 96 4.39 -10.21 5.77
CA ASP A 96 5.20 -10.55 6.96
C ASP A 96 6.14 -11.76 6.77
N PRO A 97 5.75 -12.85 6.09
CA PRO A 97 6.65 -13.97 5.88
C PRO A 97 7.65 -13.75 4.73
N PHE A 98 7.60 -12.62 4.02
CA PHE A 98 8.40 -12.38 2.82
C PHE A 98 9.28 -11.14 2.93
N LYS A 99 10.34 -11.11 2.11
CA LYS A 99 11.20 -9.93 2.00
C LYS A 99 10.47 -8.84 1.23
N ARG A 100 10.39 -7.65 1.83
CA ARG A 100 9.89 -6.43 1.20
C ARG A 100 11.03 -5.67 0.51
N ILE A 101 10.75 -5.05 -0.65
CA ILE A 101 11.63 -4.01 -1.22
C ILE A 101 11.60 -2.75 -0.31
N PRO A 102 12.62 -1.88 -0.36
CA PRO A 102 12.70 -0.69 0.50
C PRO A 102 11.43 0.17 0.49
N GLU A 103 10.84 0.42 -0.69
CA GLU A 103 9.62 1.20 -0.86
C GLU A 103 8.42 0.53 -0.17
N SER A 104 8.34 -0.80 -0.24
CA SER A 104 7.27 -1.55 0.44
C SER A 104 7.43 -1.51 1.96
N ILE A 105 8.66 -1.50 2.48
CA ILE A 105 8.91 -1.33 3.92
C ILE A 105 8.40 0.04 4.37
N VAL A 106 8.75 1.10 3.64
CA VAL A 106 8.29 2.46 3.96
C VAL A 106 6.77 2.56 3.89
N CYS A 107 6.15 2.02 2.83
CA CYS A 107 4.71 2.03 2.67
C CYS A 107 4.00 1.22 3.78
N HIS A 108 4.54 0.06 4.17
CA HIS A 108 4.02 -0.75 5.27
C HIS A 108 4.01 0.04 6.59
N PHE A 109 5.11 0.69 6.95
CA PHE A 109 5.15 1.48 8.18
C PHE A 109 4.26 2.72 8.10
N ALA A 110 4.22 3.40 6.96
CA ALA A 110 3.33 4.55 6.76
C ALA A 110 1.84 4.15 6.88
N ASP A 111 1.46 2.99 6.37
CA ASP A 111 0.11 2.42 6.50
C ASP A 111 -0.25 2.17 7.97
N PHE A 112 0.60 1.42 8.69
CA PHE A 112 0.36 1.08 10.09
C PHE A 112 0.40 2.30 11.02
N MET A 113 1.27 3.29 10.76
CA MET A 113 1.24 4.58 11.46
C MET A 113 -0.08 5.35 11.27
N ASN A 114 -0.80 5.09 10.18
CA ASN A 114 -2.11 5.68 9.88
C ASN A 114 -3.27 4.75 10.23
N PHE A 115 -2.99 3.62 10.87
CA PHE A 115 -3.97 2.62 11.26
C PHE A 115 -3.95 2.41 12.79
N ASP A 116 -2.82 1.99 13.35
CA ASP A 116 -2.68 1.65 14.77
C ASP A 116 -3.04 2.79 15.74
N PRO A 117 -2.71 4.07 15.47
CA PRO A 117 -3.07 5.16 16.39
C PRO A 117 -4.52 5.65 16.25
N ILE A 118 -5.21 5.25 15.17
CA ILE A 118 -6.56 5.74 14.83
C ILE A 118 -7.61 4.66 15.13
N GLU A 119 -7.24 3.37 15.11
CA GLU A 119 -8.09 2.31 15.65
C GLU A 119 -8.21 2.43 17.17
N GLY A 120 -9.27 3.14 17.58
CA GLY A 120 -9.83 3.22 18.93
C GLY A 120 -11.33 3.45 18.84
#